data_AF-A0A959P650-F1
#
_entry.id   AF-A0A959P650-F1
#
_cell.length_a   1.000
_cell.length_b   1.000
_cell.length_c   1.000
_cell.angle_alpha   90.00
_cell.angle_beta   90.00
_cell.angle_gamma   90.00
#
_symmetry.space_group_name_H-M   'P 1'
#
loop_
_entity.id
_entity.type
_entity.pdbx_description
1 polymer ?
#
loop_
_entity_poly.entity_id
_entity_poly.type
_entity_poly.pdbx_seq_one_letter_code
_entity_poly.pdbx_strand_id
1 'polypeptide(L)'
;GENLEETGFYAESIDDERVVPNMYAEQLAYIVDVTDQINEAIDAVKTDDDKVDAKNTKSKELVEFYNNETGLKCQFVSLFNGGKYSIYGYKRYDDVRLVFLPEQAIASFGGDYDNFTYPRYDLDCAFFRVYDDAGKPVTSNNFFKFSENGVQKDDVIFSVGNPGSTNRLNTVSQLEYNRDISYRNRAFLLDQYYMLLDDLKTEYPDRANDFEKIRTRIGNGQKVFHYTELGLLDPYLIARKRDFENKIRAEVDADPELRDKYSNLWDSVRDLREELKPIDSKLAVYKPSRFFGSVYFSIAKDIIDHANQMKTSFGKDDPNSKKLNIDSLVNEIYPAEIDSVLEEAKLQVQLDYIRINLGNEDNLVKKLLGDLSGREAAEEVLAKSFLVNRQKVKQLLQKSPDEILNSDDPFIYFVSNTMNEIDALSKRSNEIKNTEDVLINMYGKVLFEIY
;
A
#
# COMPACT_ATOMS: atom_id res chain seq x y z
N GLY A 1 -12.64 -16.26 -26.52
CA GLY A 1 -11.56 -17.04 -25.87
C GLY A 1 -12.18 -18.08 -24.97
N GLU A 2 -11.39 -19.03 -24.48
CA GLU A 2 -11.79 -19.96 -23.41
C GLU A 2 -12.09 -19.16 -22.12
N ASN A 3 -13.09 -19.56 -21.33
CA ASN A 3 -13.40 -18.95 -20.03
C ASN A 3 -12.95 -19.87 -18.89
N LEU A 4 -11.64 -19.87 -18.61
CA LEU A 4 -11.04 -20.78 -17.65
C LEU A 4 -11.52 -20.56 -16.20
N GLU A 5 -12.00 -19.35 -15.86
CA GLU A 5 -12.59 -19.10 -14.54
C GLU A 5 -13.89 -19.89 -14.34
N GLU A 6 -14.70 -20.03 -15.40
CA GLU A 6 -15.97 -20.74 -15.33
C GLU A 6 -15.80 -22.25 -15.53
N THR A 7 -14.90 -22.66 -16.42
CA THR A 7 -14.78 -24.07 -16.83
C THR A 7 -13.59 -24.81 -16.25
N GLY A 8 -12.71 -24.13 -15.51
CA GLY A 8 -11.43 -24.69 -15.09
C GLY A 8 -10.52 -25.03 -16.28
N PHE A 9 -9.45 -25.77 -16.01
CA PHE A 9 -8.48 -26.24 -16.98
C PHE A 9 -7.77 -27.52 -16.51
N TYR A 10 -7.55 -28.46 -17.43
CA TYR A 10 -6.70 -29.63 -17.23
C TYR A 10 -6.01 -30.01 -18.54
N ALA A 11 -4.68 -30.12 -18.52
CA ALA A 11 -3.89 -30.61 -19.64
C ALA A 11 -3.79 -32.15 -19.57
N GLU A 12 -4.38 -32.85 -20.55
CA GLU A 12 -4.32 -34.32 -20.63
C GLU A 12 -2.91 -34.82 -20.97
N SER A 13 -2.16 -34.04 -21.74
CA SER A 13 -0.77 -34.30 -22.10
C SER A 13 0.12 -33.07 -21.95
N ILE A 14 1.45 -33.27 -22.00
CA ILE A 14 2.45 -32.19 -21.95
C ILE A 14 2.24 -31.18 -23.10
N ASP A 15 1.77 -31.65 -24.26
CA ASP A 15 1.55 -30.81 -25.44
C ASP A 15 0.31 -29.91 -25.30
N ASP A 16 -0.59 -30.21 -24.35
CA ASP A 16 -1.81 -29.44 -24.09
C ASP A 16 -1.61 -28.29 -23.09
N GLU A 17 -0.46 -28.26 -22.40
CA GLU A 17 -0.13 -27.26 -21.39
C GLU A 17 -0.06 -25.85 -21.98
N ARG A 18 -0.59 -24.86 -21.26
CA ARG A 18 -0.71 -23.48 -21.78
C ARG A 18 0.38 -22.59 -21.21
N VAL A 19 1.21 -22.01 -22.07
CA VAL A 19 2.17 -20.96 -21.67
C VAL A 19 1.40 -19.82 -21.02
N VAL A 20 1.84 -19.39 -19.83
CA VAL A 20 1.25 -18.27 -19.11
C VAL A 20 2.12 -17.03 -19.33
N PRO A 21 1.66 -16.05 -20.13
CA PRO A 21 2.47 -14.88 -20.45
C PRO A 21 2.92 -14.13 -19.20
N ASN A 22 4.20 -13.75 -19.17
CA ASN A 22 4.84 -12.99 -18.08
C ASN A 22 4.90 -13.71 -16.71
N MET A 23 4.55 -15.00 -16.65
CA MET A 23 4.75 -15.81 -15.45
C MET A 23 6.16 -16.40 -15.45
N TYR A 24 6.79 -16.43 -14.28
CA TYR A 24 8.12 -17.00 -14.11
C TYR A 24 8.20 -17.78 -12.79
N ALA A 25 9.16 -18.71 -12.71
CA ALA A 25 9.51 -19.41 -11.49
C ALA A 25 10.95 -19.09 -11.09
N GLU A 26 11.19 -18.94 -9.79
CA GLU A 26 12.52 -18.69 -9.24
C GLU A 26 12.88 -19.79 -8.24
N GLN A 27 14.04 -20.41 -8.45
CA GLN A 27 14.61 -21.40 -7.56
C GLN A 27 15.80 -20.79 -6.81
N LEU A 28 15.71 -20.73 -5.48
CA LEU A 28 16.83 -20.29 -4.65
C LEU A 28 18.01 -21.25 -4.81
N ALA A 29 19.16 -20.73 -5.24
CA ALA A 29 20.35 -21.51 -5.56
C ALA A 29 21.59 -21.06 -4.77
N TYR A 30 21.59 -19.82 -4.25
CA TYR A 30 22.74 -19.22 -3.58
C TYR A 30 22.31 -18.30 -2.45
N ILE A 31 23.01 -18.35 -1.31
CA ILE A 31 22.87 -17.38 -0.22
C ILE A 31 24.27 -17.04 0.27
N VAL A 32 24.57 -15.75 0.43
CA VAL A 32 25.81 -15.29 1.03
C VAL A 32 25.53 -14.16 2.02
N ASP A 33 26.22 -14.19 3.16
CA ASP A 33 26.18 -13.14 4.16
C ASP A 33 27.04 -11.96 3.72
N VAL A 34 26.47 -10.75 3.74
CA VAL A 34 27.15 -9.51 3.36
C VAL A 34 27.06 -8.46 4.48
N THR A 35 26.80 -8.90 5.71
CA THR A 35 26.50 -8.02 6.84
C THR A 35 27.63 -7.02 7.10
N ASP A 36 28.87 -7.49 7.12
CA ASP A 36 30.03 -6.64 7.39
C ASP A 36 30.23 -5.58 6.31
N GLN A 37 30.10 -5.95 5.03
CA GLN A 37 30.26 -5.03 3.90
C GLN A 37 29.22 -3.91 3.90
N ILE A 38 28.01 -4.21 4.36
CA ILE A 38 26.94 -3.21 4.50
C ILE A 38 27.21 -2.31 5.72
N ASN A 39 27.60 -2.89 6.85
CA ASN A 39 27.89 -2.13 8.07
C ASN A 39 29.08 -1.17 7.86
N GLU A 40 30.15 -1.62 7.22
CA GLU A 40 31.29 -0.77 6.87
C GLU A 40 30.88 0.46 6.04
N ALA A 41 29.97 0.28 5.06
CA ALA A 41 29.48 1.38 4.24
C ALA A 41 28.62 2.37 5.05
N ILE A 42 27.77 1.87 5.95
CA ILE A 42 26.93 2.69 6.83
C ILE A 42 27.80 3.48 7.82
N ASP A 43 28.82 2.84 8.41
CA ASP A 43 29.67 3.43 9.44
C ASP A 43 30.66 4.47 8.88
N ALA A 44 30.88 4.47 7.56
CA ALA A 44 31.72 5.44 6.87
C ALA A 44 31.09 6.85 6.74
N VAL A 45 29.79 6.99 6.98
CA VAL A 45 29.04 8.25 6.83
C VAL A 45 28.40 8.69 8.16
N LYS A 46 28.08 9.99 8.26
CA LYS A 46 27.70 10.60 9.54
C LYS A 46 26.20 10.86 9.68
N THR A 47 25.54 11.38 8.64
CA THR A 47 24.12 11.75 8.71
C THR A 47 23.23 10.55 8.46
N ASP A 48 21.99 10.58 8.97
CA ASP A 48 21.07 9.43 8.82
C ASP A 48 20.60 9.25 7.38
N ASP A 49 20.37 10.34 6.64
CA ASP A 49 20.09 10.29 5.20
C ASP A 49 21.25 9.65 4.43
N ASP A 50 22.49 10.07 4.71
CA ASP A 50 23.67 9.48 4.06
C ASP A 50 23.82 7.99 4.40
N LYS A 51 23.46 7.55 5.62
CA LYS A 51 23.51 6.13 6.02
C LYS A 51 22.52 5.29 5.21
N VAL A 52 21.30 5.78 5.01
CA VAL A 52 20.29 5.12 4.18
C VAL A 52 20.80 5.02 2.74
N ASP A 53 21.36 6.10 2.20
CA ASP A 53 21.93 6.12 0.85
C ASP A 53 23.17 5.23 0.69
N ALA A 54 24.05 5.19 1.69
CA ALA A 54 25.21 4.31 1.71
C ALA A 54 24.81 2.83 1.69
N LYS A 55 23.82 2.44 2.53
CA LYS A 55 23.24 1.08 2.51
C LYS A 55 22.66 0.76 1.15
N ASN A 56 21.84 1.65 0.60
CA ASN A 56 21.17 1.44 -0.69
C ASN A 56 22.19 1.31 -1.83
N THR A 57 23.20 2.17 -1.86
CA THR A 57 24.27 2.15 -2.85
C THR A 57 25.07 0.84 -2.74
N LYS A 58 25.52 0.50 -1.54
CA LYS A 58 26.29 -0.72 -1.31
C LYS A 58 25.52 -1.98 -1.64
N SER A 59 24.22 -2.03 -1.30
CA SER A 59 23.36 -3.17 -1.63
C SER A 59 23.24 -3.37 -3.14
N LYS A 60 23.14 -2.29 -3.94
CA LYS A 60 23.07 -2.35 -5.41
C LYS A 60 24.40 -2.84 -6.00
N GLU A 61 25.52 -2.32 -5.51
CA GLU A 61 26.86 -2.78 -5.93
C GLU A 61 27.04 -4.28 -5.69
N LEU A 62 26.64 -4.77 -4.50
CA LEU A 62 26.76 -6.19 -4.15
C LEU A 62 25.82 -7.05 -5.01
N VAL A 63 24.58 -6.61 -5.25
CA VAL A 63 23.66 -7.33 -6.15
C VAL A 63 24.26 -7.42 -7.56
N GLU A 64 24.80 -6.34 -8.11
CA GLU A 64 25.43 -6.35 -9.43
C GLU A 64 26.67 -7.27 -9.47
N PHE A 65 27.52 -7.19 -8.45
CA PHE A 65 28.67 -8.07 -8.32
C PHE A 65 28.27 -9.56 -8.33
N TYR A 66 27.34 -9.96 -7.46
CA TYR A 66 26.91 -11.37 -7.37
C TYR A 66 26.09 -11.83 -8.57
N ASN A 67 25.33 -10.94 -9.23
CA ASN A 67 24.69 -11.24 -10.52
C ASN A 67 25.75 -11.67 -11.55
N ASN A 68 26.82 -10.88 -11.69
CA ASN A 68 27.89 -11.15 -12.65
C ASN A 68 28.71 -12.39 -12.29
N GLU A 69 29.02 -12.56 -10.99
CA GLU A 69 29.83 -13.69 -10.49
C GLU A 69 29.10 -15.03 -10.62
N THR A 70 27.79 -15.06 -10.34
CA THR A 70 27.03 -16.31 -10.27
C THR A 70 26.21 -16.60 -11.53
N GLY A 71 25.91 -15.58 -12.34
CA GLY A 71 24.94 -15.67 -13.44
C GLY A 71 23.49 -15.86 -12.97
N LEU A 72 23.21 -15.74 -11.67
CA LEU A 72 21.88 -15.84 -11.08
C LEU A 72 21.21 -14.47 -11.02
N LYS A 73 19.90 -14.45 -10.81
CA LYS A 73 19.18 -13.25 -10.41
C LYS A 73 19.34 -13.05 -8.89
N CYS A 74 20.21 -12.15 -8.50
CA CYS A 74 20.51 -11.83 -7.11
C CYS A 74 19.59 -10.74 -6.55
N GLN A 75 19.25 -10.89 -5.27
CA GLN A 75 18.43 -9.97 -4.50
C GLN A 75 19.09 -9.69 -3.16
N PHE A 76 19.06 -8.42 -2.74
CA PHE A 76 19.47 -8.03 -1.40
C PHE A 76 18.33 -8.29 -0.40
N VAL A 77 18.66 -8.97 0.70
CA VAL A 77 17.72 -9.35 1.76
C VAL A 77 18.22 -8.79 3.09
N SER A 78 17.38 -7.99 3.74
CA SER A 78 17.58 -7.55 5.13
C SER A 78 16.77 -8.43 6.06
N LEU A 79 17.43 -9.00 7.06
CA LEU A 79 16.85 -9.88 8.08
C LEU A 79 16.97 -9.24 9.46
N PHE A 80 16.00 -9.54 10.33
CA PHE A 80 15.96 -9.07 11.71
C PHE A 80 16.10 -7.55 11.83
N ASN A 81 15.41 -6.78 10.97
CA ASN A 81 15.53 -5.32 10.91
C ASN A 81 16.99 -4.86 10.87
N GLY A 82 17.80 -5.40 9.96
CA GLY A 82 19.21 -5.00 9.82
C GLY A 82 20.20 -5.66 10.78
N GLY A 83 19.76 -6.64 11.57
CA GLY A 83 20.65 -7.54 12.32
C GLY A 83 21.49 -8.44 11.41
N LYS A 84 20.99 -8.76 10.22
CA LYS A 84 21.74 -9.52 9.19
C LYS A 84 21.38 -9.07 7.78
N TYR A 85 22.37 -9.03 6.90
CA TYR A 85 22.19 -8.76 5.48
C TYR A 85 22.70 -9.93 4.64
N SER A 86 21.98 -10.29 3.59
CA SER A 86 22.37 -11.39 2.70
C SER A 86 22.04 -11.09 1.25
N ILE A 87 22.79 -11.71 0.34
CA ILE A 87 22.44 -11.77 -1.08
C ILE A 87 21.89 -13.16 -1.38
N TYR A 88 20.68 -13.21 -1.92
CA TYR A 88 20.02 -14.44 -2.35
C TYR A 88 20.08 -14.51 -3.87
N GLY A 89 20.65 -15.57 -4.44
CA GLY A 89 20.73 -15.81 -5.87
C GLY A 89 19.71 -16.84 -6.33
N TYR A 90 18.91 -16.48 -7.32
CA TYR A 90 17.85 -17.32 -7.87
C TYR A 90 18.15 -17.72 -9.30
N LYS A 91 17.94 -19.00 -9.61
CA LYS A 91 17.79 -19.45 -11.00
C LYS A 91 16.36 -19.12 -11.45
N ARG A 92 16.24 -18.31 -12.49
CA ARG A 92 14.97 -17.88 -13.06
C ARG A 92 14.60 -18.75 -14.26
N TYR A 93 13.32 -19.08 -14.35
CA TYR A 93 12.71 -19.79 -15.47
C TYR A 93 11.53 -18.98 -15.98
N ASP A 94 11.56 -18.58 -17.25
CA ASP A 94 10.53 -17.71 -17.86
C ASP A 94 9.49 -18.47 -18.70
N ASP A 95 9.63 -19.79 -18.85
CA ASP A 95 8.60 -20.67 -19.45
C ASP A 95 7.90 -21.46 -18.33
N VAL A 96 6.75 -20.94 -17.91
CA VAL A 96 5.85 -21.57 -16.95
C VAL A 96 4.51 -21.83 -17.63
N ARG A 97 4.07 -23.09 -17.61
CA ARG A 97 2.85 -23.53 -18.29
C ARG A 97 1.81 -24.02 -17.30
N LEU A 98 0.57 -23.65 -17.53
CA LEU A 98 -0.59 -24.12 -16.77
C LEU A 98 -0.87 -25.59 -17.09
N VAL A 99 -1.03 -26.39 -16.04
CA VAL A 99 -1.35 -27.83 -16.11
C VAL A 99 -2.75 -28.09 -15.58
N PHE A 100 -3.12 -27.44 -14.47
CA PHE A 100 -4.42 -27.62 -13.84
C PHE A 100 -4.88 -26.35 -13.12
N LEU A 101 -6.16 -26.03 -13.26
CA LEU A 101 -6.87 -24.98 -12.54
C LEU A 101 -8.31 -25.46 -12.29
N PRO A 102 -8.82 -25.50 -11.05
CA PRO A 102 -10.23 -25.79 -10.80
C PRO A 102 -11.11 -24.60 -11.23
N GLU A 103 -12.41 -24.84 -11.42
CA GLU A 103 -13.40 -23.78 -11.63
C GLU A 103 -13.36 -22.78 -10.45
N GLN A 104 -13.52 -21.49 -10.73
CA GLN A 104 -13.48 -20.43 -9.71
C GLN A 104 -14.49 -20.67 -8.58
N ALA A 105 -15.65 -21.25 -8.90
CA ALA A 105 -16.68 -21.59 -7.92
C ALA A 105 -16.22 -22.65 -6.90
N ILE A 106 -15.26 -23.50 -7.26
CA ILE A 106 -14.63 -24.49 -6.37
C ILE A 106 -13.39 -23.89 -5.71
N ALA A 107 -12.56 -23.19 -6.49
CA ALA A 107 -11.31 -22.57 -6.02
C ALA A 107 -11.53 -21.50 -4.94
N SER A 108 -12.68 -20.83 -4.98
CA SER A 108 -13.10 -19.82 -3.99
C SER A 108 -14.49 -20.12 -3.47
N PHE A 109 -14.78 -21.39 -3.19
CA PHE A 109 -16.04 -21.79 -2.58
C PHE A 109 -16.29 -21.01 -1.28
N GLY A 110 -17.50 -20.49 -1.12
CA GLY A 110 -17.85 -19.57 -0.02
C GLY A 110 -17.45 -18.11 -0.23
N GLY A 111 -16.64 -17.82 -1.25
CA GLY A 111 -16.28 -16.47 -1.70
C GLY A 111 -15.66 -15.62 -0.60
N ASP A 112 -15.94 -14.31 -0.64
CA ASP A 112 -15.42 -13.40 0.37
C ASP A 112 -15.97 -13.72 1.77
N TYR A 113 -17.19 -14.25 1.91
CA TYR A 113 -17.77 -14.61 3.23
C TYR A 113 -16.86 -15.59 4.00
N ASP A 114 -16.40 -16.66 3.34
CA ASP A 114 -15.53 -17.68 3.95
C ASP A 114 -14.06 -17.25 4.07
N ASN A 115 -13.66 -16.11 3.48
CA ASN A 115 -12.28 -15.62 3.59
C ASN A 115 -11.89 -15.32 5.06
N PHE A 116 -10.70 -15.77 5.48
CA PHE A 116 -10.21 -15.74 6.88
C PHE A 116 -11.09 -16.47 7.91
N THR A 117 -11.87 -17.47 7.50
CA THR A 117 -12.71 -18.26 8.43
C THR A 117 -12.30 -19.75 8.48
N TYR A 118 -12.78 -20.44 9.51
CA TYR A 118 -12.75 -21.89 9.64
C TYR A 118 -14.07 -22.36 10.26
N PRO A 119 -14.73 -23.44 9.77
CA PRO A 119 -14.29 -24.36 8.70
C PRO A 119 -14.31 -23.72 7.30
N ARG A 120 -13.51 -24.29 6.37
CA ARG A 120 -13.36 -23.81 5.00
C ARG A 120 -13.28 -25.01 4.04
N TYR A 121 -13.86 -24.88 2.84
CA TYR A 121 -14.14 -26.00 1.93
C TYR A 121 -13.74 -25.77 0.47
N ASP A 122 -12.94 -24.74 0.19
CA ASP A 122 -12.44 -24.45 -1.15
C ASP A 122 -11.24 -25.33 -1.55
N LEU A 123 -11.08 -25.53 -2.86
CA LEU A 123 -9.90 -26.17 -3.46
C LEU A 123 -9.02 -25.09 -4.09
N ASP A 124 -8.42 -24.26 -3.24
CA ASP A 124 -7.54 -23.15 -3.69
C ASP A 124 -6.16 -23.69 -4.09
N CYS A 125 -6.07 -24.23 -5.31
CA CYS A 125 -4.82 -24.71 -5.88
C CYS A 125 -4.78 -24.53 -7.40
N ALA A 126 -3.57 -24.48 -7.94
CA ALA A 126 -3.30 -24.58 -9.37
C ALA A 126 -1.96 -25.30 -9.55
N PHE A 127 -1.84 -26.07 -10.63
CA PHE A 127 -0.58 -26.73 -10.97
C PHE A 127 0.02 -26.12 -12.24
N PHE A 128 1.31 -25.84 -12.15
CA PHE A 128 2.11 -25.36 -13.26
C PHE A 128 3.32 -26.27 -13.46
N ARG A 129 3.84 -26.28 -14.68
CA ARG A 129 5.11 -26.92 -15.02
C ARG A 129 6.11 -25.88 -15.49
N VAL A 130 7.32 -25.98 -14.97
CA VAL A 130 8.44 -25.12 -15.33
C VAL A 130 9.26 -25.79 -16.43
N TYR A 131 9.65 -25.02 -17.43
CA TYR A 131 10.49 -25.46 -18.56
C TYR A 131 11.82 -24.70 -18.56
N ASP A 132 12.86 -25.36 -19.07
CA ASP A 132 14.18 -24.77 -19.27
C ASP A 132 14.29 -24.00 -20.59
N ASP A 133 15.41 -23.32 -20.82
CA ASP A 133 15.67 -22.52 -22.03
C ASP A 133 15.69 -23.36 -23.31
N ALA A 134 15.82 -24.68 -23.21
CA ALA A 134 15.72 -25.61 -24.33
C ALA A 134 14.28 -26.07 -24.60
N GLY A 135 13.30 -25.54 -23.85
CA GLY A 135 11.89 -25.88 -23.95
C GLY A 135 11.57 -27.26 -23.39
N LYS A 136 12.38 -27.81 -22.47
CA LYS A 136 12.14 -29.11 -21.82
C LYS A 136 11.63 -28.93 -20.40
N PRO A 137 10.73 -29.81 -19.92
CA PRO A 137 10.32 -29.83 -18.53
C PRO A 137 11.52 -29.90 -17.58
N VAL A 138 11.55 -29.03 -16.56
CA VAL A 138 12.59 -29.04 -15.54
C VAL A 138 12.44 -30.27 -14.65
N THR A 139 13.48 -31.09 -14.59
CA THR A 139 13.56 -32.25 -13.69
C THR A 139 14.37 -31.93 -12.44
N SER A 140 13.81 -32.20 -11.25
CA SER A 140 14.48 -32.06 -9.97
C SER A 140 14.38 -33.37 -9.17
N ASN A 141 15.47 -33.76 -8.51
CA ASN A 141 15.46 -34.86 -7.54
C ASN A 141 14.87 -34.44 -6.18
N ASN A 142 14.69 -33.13 -5.96
CA ASN A 142 14.13 -32.55 -4.74
C ASN A 142 12.70 -32.05 -5.05
N PHE A 143 11.69 -32.80 -4.62
CA PHE A 143 10.28 -32.45 -4.74
C PHE A 143 9.46 -33.06 -3.57
N PHE A 144 8.32 -32.46 -3.26
CA PHE A 144 7.40 -32.98 -2.24
C PHE A 144 6.54 -34.11 -2.83
N LYS A 145 6.42 -35.21 -2.09
CA LYS A 145 5.54 -36.34 -2.44
C LYS A 145 4.19 -36.16 -1.76
N PHE A 146 3.12 -36.68 -2.40
CA PHE A 146 1.82 -36.78 -1.75
C PHE A 146 1.86 -37.85 -0.65
N SER A 147 1.27 -37.52 0.51
CA SER A 147 1.05 -38.49 1.58
C SER A 147 -0.17 -39.36 1.23
N GLU A 148 -0.03 -40.68 1.34
CA GLU A 148 -1.14 -41.63 1.15
C GLU A 148 -2.03 -41.76 2.41
N ASN A 149 -1.57 -41.27 3.56
CA ASN A 149 -2.25 -41.46 4.86
C ASN A 149 -3.17 -40.28 5.26
N GLY A 150 -3.24 -39.23 4.43
CA GLY A 150 -3.89 -37.97 4.80
C GLY A 150 -3.19 -37.25 5.96
N VAL A 151 -3.89 -36.30 6.57
CA VAL A 151 -3.47 -35.58 7.79
C VAL A 151 -4.35 -36.01 8.97
N GLN A 152 -3.75 -36.27 10.12
CA GLN A 152 -4.45 -36.62 11.36
C GLN A 152 -4.33 -35.49 12.38
N LYS A 153 -5.22 -35.53 13.38
CA LYS A 153 -5.11 -34.62 14.52
C LYS A 153 -3.75 -34.84 15.21
N ASP A 154 -3.12 -33.74 15.60
CA ASP A 154 -1.83 -33.71 16.31
C ASP A 154 -0.60 -34.09 15.44
N ASP A 155 -0.77 -34.24 14.12
CA ASP A 155 0.35 -34.36 13.18
C ASP A 155 1.19 -33.07 13.15
N VAL A 156 2.51 -33.22 13.03
CA VAL A 156 3.44 -32.10 12.86
C VAL A 156 3.46 -31.66 11.40
N ILE A 157 3.15 -30.39 11.17
CA ILE A 157 3.14 -29.79 9.83
C ILE A 157 4.21 -28.70 9.75
N PHE A 158 5.02 -28.76 8.69
CA PHE A 158 5.95 -27.71 8.33
C PHE A 158 5.49 -27.05 7.04
N SER A 159 5.47 -25.72 7.01
CA SER A 159 5.23 -24.95 5.81
C SER A 159 6.50 -24.20 5.43
N VAL A 160 6.87 -24.27 4.15
CA VAL A 160 8.02 -23.58 3.57
C VAL A 160 7.50 -22.63 2.52
N GLY A 161 7.97 -21.39 2.55
CA GLY A 161 7.56 -20.38 1.59
C GLY A 161 8.33 -19.08 1.80
N ASN A 162 7.93 -18.06 1.05
CA ASN A 162 8.53 -16.74 1.07
C ASN A 162 7.52 -15.74 1.67
N PRO A 163 7.36 -15.68 3.01
CA PRO A 163 6.45 -14.72 3.63
C PRO A 163 6.89 -13.30 3.27
N GLY A 164 5.96 -12.45 2.82
CA GLY A 164 6.28 -11.12 2.31
C GLY A 164 6.94 -10.22 3.35
N SER A 165 6.22 -9.87 4.42
CA SER A 165 6.78 -9.06 5.51
C SER A 165 6.09 -9.36 6.83
N THR A 166 6.80 -9.07 7.94
CA THR A 166 6.20 -9.10 9.28
C THR A 166 6.75 -7.93 10.09
N ASN A 167 5.93 -7.39 10.98
CA ASN A 167 6.26 -6.25 11.83
C ASN A 167 6.45 -6.67 13.30
N ARG A 168 6.94 -7.90 13.54
CA ARG A 168 7.06 -8.47 14.90
C ARG A 168 8.01 -7.68 15.80
N LEU A 169 9.00 -7.04 15.18
CA LEU A 169 9.99 -6.20 15.82
C LEU A 169 9.61 -4.71 15.85
N ASN A 170 8.35 -4.34 15.60
CA ASN A 170 7.94 -2.95 15.83
C ASN A 170 7.99 -2.64 17.34
N THR A 171 8.33 -1.43 17.74
CA THR A 171 8.20 -0.97 19.13
C THR A 171 6.73 -0.79 19.51
N VAL A 172 6.45 -0.66 20.82
CA VAL A 172 5.10 -0.30 21.30
C VAL A 172 4.62 1.00 20.67
N SER A 173 5.48 2.03 20.61
CA SER A 173 5.12 3.33 20.02
C SER A 173 4.82 3.24 18.52
N GLN A 174 5.52 2.38 17.78
CA GLN A 174 5.20 2.11 16.37
C GLN A 174 3.87 1.39 16.21
N LEU A 175 3.56 0.42 17.08
CA LEU A 175 2.27 -0.28 17.06
C LEU A 175 1.11 0.65 17.44
N GLU A 176 1.31 1.54 18.41
CA GLU A 176 0.31 2.55 18.79
C GLU A 176 0.11 3.58 17.67
N TYR A 177 1.18 4.05 17.01
CA TYR A 177 1.05 4.86 15.80
C TYR A 177 0.30 4.12 14.70
N ASN A 178 0.62 2.85 14.47
CA ASN A 178 -0.05 2.02 13.49
C ASN A 178 -1.54 1.85 13.81
N ARG A 179 -1.90 1.65 15.07
CA ARG A 179 -3.28 1.61 15.56
C ARG A 179 -3.98 2.94 15.27
N ASP A 180 -3.39 4.05 15.70
CA ASP A 180 -4.07 5.34 15.77
C ASP A 180 -4.10 6.08 14.41
N ILE A 181 -3.19 5.76 13.50
CA ILE A 181 -3.04 6.45 12.20
C ILE A 181 -3.13 5.46 11.05
N SER A 182 -2.14 4.57 10.91
CA SER A 182 -1.97 3.82 9.66
C SER A 182 -3.08 2.80 9.39
N TYR A 183 -3.31 1.88 10.32
CA TYR A 183 -4.32 0.84 10.20
C TYR A 183 -5.73 1.38 10.44
N ARG A 184 -5.95 2.30 11.39
CA ARG A 184 -7.24 3.00 11.51
C ARG A 184 -7.67 3.63 10.20
N ASN A 185 -6.78 4.35 9.53
CA ASN A 185 -7.13 5.01 8.27
C ASN A 185 -7.46 4.02 7.15
N ARG A 186 -6.68 2.93 7.03
CA ARG A 186 -6.92 1.90 6.01
C ARG A 186 -8.20 1.11 6.29
N ALA A 187 -8.40 0.70 7.53
CA ALA A 187 -9.61 0.01 7.96
C ALA A 187 -10.83 0.88 7.73
N PHE A 188 -10.80 2.15 8.16
CA PHE A 188 -11.91 3.09 7.93
C PHE A 188 -12.29 3.21 6.44
N LEU A 189 -11.33 3.50 5.55
CA LEU A 189 -11.60 3.67 4.13
C LEU A 189 -12.20 2.41 3.50
N LEU A 190 -11.67 1.24 3.86
CA LEU A 190 -12.12 -0.03 3.31
C LEU A 190 -13.44 -0.50 3.89
N ASP A 191 -13.62 -0.41 5.20
CA ASP A 191 -14.86 -0.81 5.89
C ASP A 191 -16.04 0.01 5.39
N GLN A 192 -15.89 1.35 5.39
CA GLN A 192 -16.98 2.23 4.97
C GLN A 192 -17.33 2.02 3.51
N TYR A 193 -16.34 1.91 2.62
CA TYR A 193 -16.61 1.69 1.20
C TYR A 193 -17.20 0.29 0.92
N TYR A 194 -16.72 -0.75 1.61
CA TYR A 194 -17.23 -2.10 1.49
C TYR A 194 -18.69 -2.22 1.95
N MET A 195 -19.06 -1.53 3.04
CA MET A 195 -20.44 -1.44 3.51
C MET A 195 -21.33 -0.66 2.53
N LEU A 196 -20.87 0.50 2.03
CA LEU A 196 -21.60 1.30 1.05
C LEU A 196 -21.87 0.53 -0.25
N LEU A 197 -20.90 -0.25 -0.74
CA LEU A 197 -21.09 -1.11 -1.91
C LEU A 197 -22.17 -2.17 -1.67
N ASP A 198 -22.35 -2.64 -0.43
CA ASP A 198 -23.42 -3.56 -0.08
C ASP A 198 -24.79 -2.88 -0.06
N ASP A 199 -24.87 -1.69 0.51
CA ASP A 199 -26.10 -0.87 0.50
C ASP A 199 -26.52 -0.53 -0.94
N LEU A 200 -25.57 -0.16 -1.80
CA LEU A 200 -25.82 0.16 -3.20
C LEU A 200 -26.37 -1.02 -4.00
N LYS A 201 -26.07 -2.27 -3.64
CA LYS A 201 -26.69 -3.45 -4.28
C LYS A 201 -28.19 -3.50 -4.02
N THR A 202 -28.63 -3.03 -2.86
CA THR A 202 -30.05 -2.96 -2.50
C THR A 202 -30.72 -1.74 -3.13
N GLU A 203 -30.03 -0.60 -3.19
CA GLU A 203 -30.56 0.64 -3.79
C GLU A 203 -30.67 0.55 -5.33
N TYR A 204 -29.71 -0.13 -5.99
CA TYR A 204 -29.68 -0.33 -7.44
C TYR A 204 -29.58 -1.82 -7.81
N PRO A 205 -30.68 -2.59 -7.73
CA PRO A 205 -30.65 -4.03 -7.94
C PRO A 205 -30.15 -4.44 -9.34
N ASP A 206 -30.43 -3.63 -10.37
CA ASP A 206 -29.95 -3.87 -11.74
C ASP A 206 -28.42 -3.80 -11.87
N ARG A 207 -27.75 -3.18 -10.91
CA ARG A 207 -26.29 -2.99 -10.86
C ARG A 207 -25.62 -3.81 -9.76
N ALA A 208 -26.36 -4.66 -9.04
CA ALA A 208 -25.86 -5.37 -7.87
C ALA A 208 -24.59 -6.20 -8.15
N ASN A 209 -24.52 -6.85 -9.32
CA ASN A 209 -23.34 -7.63 -9.71
C ASN A 209 -22.09 -6.76 -9.95
N ASP A 210 -22.26 -5.52 -10.41
CA ASP A 210 -21.12 -4.62 -10.65
C ASP A 210 -20.54 -4.14 -9.32
N PHE A 211 -21.41 -3.80 -8.36
CA PHE A 211 -20.98 -3.45 -7.01
C PHE A 211 -20.37 -4.63 -6.26
N GLU A 212 -20.93 -5.83 -6.40
CA GLU A 212 -20.37 -7.04 -5.78
C GLU A 212 -18.97 -7.34 -6.31
N LYS A 213 -18.70 -7.13 -7.61
CA LYS A 213 -17.36 -7.28 -8.18
C LYS A 213 -16.35 -6.31 -7.56
N ILE A 214 -16.75 -5.06 -7.32
CA ILE A 214 -15.89 -4.06 -6.66
C ILE A 214 -15.68 -4.45 -5.19
N ARG A 215 -16.76 -4.84 -4.51
CA ARG A 215 -16.76 -5.25 -3.10
C ARG A 215 -15.86 -6.45 -2.86
N THR A 216 -15.98 -7.50 -3.67
CA THR A 216 -15.12 -8.70 -3.61
C THR A 216 -13.65 -8.34 -3.87
N ARG A 217 -13.37 -7.42 -4.80
CA ARG A 217 -11.98 -6.98 -5.09
C ARG A 217 -11.30 -6.33 -3.88
N ILE A 218 -12.05 -5.64 -3.02
CA ILE A 218 -11.50 -4.97 -1.83
C ILE A 218 -11.66 -5.80 -0.55
N GLY A 219 -12.53 -6.81 -0.53
CA GLY A 219 -12.91 -7.59 0.65
C GLY A 219 -11.74 -8.22 1.39
N ASN A 220 -10.77 -8.79 0.68
CA ASN A 220 -9.55 -9.32 1.30
C ASN A 220 -8.77 -8.24 2.06
N GLY A 221 -8.56 -7.07 1.43
CA GLY A 221 -7.87 -5.94 2.06
C GLY A 221 -8.65 -5.41 3.26
N GLN A 222 -9.98 -5.27 3.11
CA GLN A 222 -10.89 -4.85 4.17
C GLN A 222 -10.72 -5.73 5.41
N LYS A 223 -10.87 -7.06 5.27
CA LYS A 223 -10.71 -8.01 6.38
C LYS A 223 -9.33 -7.93 7.03
N VAL A 224 -8.27 -7.89 6.22
CA VAL A 224 -6.89 -7.78 6.73
C VAL A 224 -6.73 -6.55 7.63
N PHE A 225 -7.13 -5.37 7.16
CA PHE A 225 -6.91 -4.14 7.91
C PHE A 225 -7.87 -3.99 9.09
N HIS A 226 -9.14 -4.37 8.92
CA HIS A 226 -10.14 -4.39 9.99
C HIS A 226 -9.68 -5.24 11.18
N TYR A 227 -9.34 -6.52 10.94
CA TYR A 227 -8.93 -7.40 12.03
C TYR A 227 -7.53 -7.09 12.58
N THR A 228 -6.64 -6.50 11.78
CA THR A 228 -5.36 -5.98 12.29
C THR A 228 -5.57 -4.82 13.24
N GLU A 229 -6.44 -3.87 12.93
CA GLU A 229 -6.78 -2.76 13.82
C GLU A 229 -7.42 -3.27 15.12
N LEU A 230 -8.39 -4.18 15.03
CA LEU A 230 -9.00 -4.81 16.21
C LEU A 230 -7.96 -5.49 17.12
N GLY A 231 -6.98 -6.20 16.53
CA GLY A 231 -5.89 -6.79 17.29
C GLY A 231 -4.99 -5.76 17.98
N LEU A 232 -4.80 -4.57 17.38
CA LEU A 232 -4.03 -3.48 17.99
C LEU A 232 -4.83 -2.71 19.06
N LEU A 233 -6.16 -2.77 19.03
CA LEU A 233 -7.04 -2.26 20.07
C LEU A 233 -7.13 -3.20 21.28
N ASP A 234 -6.71 -4.47 21.15
CA ASP A 234 -6.70 -5.42 22.25
C ASP A 234 -5.63 -5.04 23.31
N PRO A 235 -6.05 -4.67 24.53
CA PRO A 235 -5.11 -4.23 25.57
C PRO A 235 -4.17 -5.36 26.03
N TYR A 236 -4.57 -6.62 25.94
CA TYR A 236 -3.73 -7.77 26.31
C TYR A 236 -2.61 -7.97 25.28
N LEU A 237 -2.91 -7.88 23.98
CA LEU A 237 -1.88 -8.01 22.93
C LEU A 237 -0.84 -6.89 23.03
N ILE A 238 -1.28 -5.64 23.25
CA ILE A 238 -0.36 -4.50 23.46
C ILE A 238 0.44 -4.66 24.76
N ALA A 239 -0.18 -5.13 25.85
CA ALA A 239 0.52 -5.37 27.11
C ALA A 239 1.61 -6.44 26.98
N ARG A 240 1.36 -7.53 26.25
CA ARG A 240 2.38 -8.56 25.96
C ARG A 240 3.57 -7.98 25.21
N LYS A 241 3.32 -7.10 24.23
CA LYS A 241 4.41 -6.44 23.50
C LYS A 241 5.21 -5.50 24.40
N ARG A 242 4.53 -4.77 25.29
CA ARG A 242 5.18 -3.88 26.26
C ARG A 242 6.05 -4.65 27.26
N ASP A 243 5.61 -5.82 27.72
CA ASP A 243 6.42 -6.70 28.56
C ASP A 243 7.70 -7.18 27.84
N PHE A 244 7.56 -7.64 26.58
CA PHE A 244 8.71 -8.00 25.75
C PHE A 244 9.70 -6.84 25.58
N GLU A 245 9.20 -5.65 25.25
CA GLU A 245 10.03 -4.46 25.08
C GLU A 245 10.75 -4.07 26.38
N ASN A 246 10.07 -4.11 27.51
CA ASN A 246 10.66 -3.78 28.82
C ASN A 246 11.78 -4.76 29.21
N LYS A 247 11.66 -6.05 28.87
CA LYS A 247 12.72 -7.03 29.13
C LYS A 247 13.99 -6.71 28.38
N ILE A 248 13.88 -6.37 27.10
CA ILE A 248 15.04 -5.99 26.27
C ILE A 248 15.67 -4.70 26.78
N ARG A 249 14.85 -3.71 27.15
CA ARG A 249 15.36 -2.46 27.74
C ARG A 249 16.16 -2.74 29.02
N ALA A 250 15.65 -3.62 29.88
CA ALA A 250 16.35 -3.99 31.11
C ALA A 250 17.69 -4.72 30.84
N GLU A 251 17.75 -5.56 29.81
CA GLU A 251 19.01 -6.22 29.38
C GLU A 251 20.02 -5.20 28.82
N VAL A 252 19.56 -4.24 28.00
CA VAL A 252 20.39 -3.12 27.52
C VAL A 252 20.90 -2.26 28.67
N ASP A 253 20.05 -1.92 29.64
CA ASP A 253 20.45 -1.07 30.77
C ASP A 253 21.43 -1.74 31.75
N ALA A 254 21.44 -3.08 31.78
CA ALA A 254 22.32 -3.87 32.63
C ALA A 254 23.75 -3.98 32.07
N ASP A 255 23.94 -3.81 30.76
CA ASP A 255 25.24 -3.85 30.09
C ASP A 255 25.73 -2.42 29.77
N PRO A 256 26.87 -1.96 30.31
CA PRO A 256 27.38 -0.61 30.07
C PRO A 256 27.62 -0.26 28.58
N GLU A 257 28.11 -1.21 27.78
CA GLU A 257 28.39 -0.97 26.36
C GLU A 257 27.10 -0.87 25.56
N LEU A 258 26.11 -1.74 25.83
CA LEU A 258 24.80 -1.66 25.20
C LEU A 258 24.04 -0.41 25.63
N ARG A 259 24.10 -0.05 26.92
CA ARG A 259 23.42 1.12 27.46
C ARG A 259 23.92 2.41 26.82
N ASP A 260 25.23 2.57 26.69
CA ASP A 260 25.83 3.76 26.07
C ASP A 260 25.41 3.91 24.60
N LYS A 261 25.16 2.79 23.90
CA LYS A 261 24.81 2.78 22.48
C LYS A 261 23.31 2.85 22.20
N TYR A 262 22.47 2.24 23.03
CA TYR A 262 21.06 1.94 22.69
C TYR A 262 20.03 2.47 23.70
N SER A 263 20.40 3.00 24.87
CA SER A 263 19.45 3.42 25.92
C SER A 263 18.36 4.40 25.43
N ASN A 264 18.71 5.32 24.53
CA ASN A 264 17.79 6.33 23.99
C ASN A 264 16.94 5.85 22.80
N LEU A 265 17.12 4.61 22.31
CA LEU A 265 16.52 4.13 21.07
C LEU A 265 14.99 4.19 21.11
N TRP A 266 14.38 3.62 22.14
CA TRP A 266 12.92 3.55 22.25
C TRP A 266 12.26 4.92 22.40
N ASP A 267 12.89 5.79 23.19
CA ASP A 267 12.40 7.15 23.40
C ASP A 267 12.51 7.96 22.10
N SER A 268 13.60 7.80 21.35
CA SER A 268 13.78 8.45 20.04
C SER A 268 12.73 7.98 19.04
N VAL A 269 12.45 6.66 18.96
CA VAL A 269 11.40 6.12 18.09
C VAL A 269 10.02 6.64 18.50
N ARG A 270 9.72 6.69 19.80
CA ARG A 270 8.46 7.27 20.30
C ARG A 270 8.32 8.73 19.87
N ASP A 271 9.34 9.54 20.09
CA ASP A 271 9.28 10.98 19.84
C ASP A 271 9.12 11.27 18.33
N LEU A 272 9.81 10.51 17.47
CA LEU A 272 9.61 10.56 16.00
C LEU A 272 8.17 10.18 15.61
N ARG A 273 7.57 9.17 16.24
CA ARG A 273 6.19 8.76 15.97
C ARG A 273 5.17 9.80 16.44
N GLU A 274 5.39 10.45 17.58
CA GLU A 274 4.55 11.56 18.03
C GLU A 274 4.63 12.76 17.08
N GLU A 275 5.82 13.09 16.56
CA GLU A 275 5.97 14.14 15.56
C GLU A 275 5.28 13.77 14.23
N LEU A 276 5.35 12.50 13.84
CA LEU A 276 4.79 12.02 12.58
C LEU A 276 3.24 12.01 12.57
N LYS A 277 2.59 11.81 13.72
CA LYS A 277 1.11 11.73 13.83
C LYS A 277 0.38 12.90 13.16
N PRO A 278 0.61 14.18 13.54
CA PRO A 278 -0.09 15.31 12.92
C PRO A 278 0.27 15.50 11.44
N ILE A 279 1.52 15.19 11.05
CA ILE A 279 1.98 15.29 9.66
C ILE A 279 1.24 14.28 8.77
N ASP A 280 1.26 13.01 9.15
CA ASP A 280 0.66 11.94 8.37
C ASP A 280 -0.88 11.99 8.43
N SER A 281 -1.48 12.55 9.49
CA SER A 281 -2.93 12.85 9.53
C SER A 281 -3.34 13.87 8.47
N LYS A 282 -2.56 14.94 8.27
CA LYS A 282 -2.79 15.90 7.18
C LYS A 282 -2.54 15.27 5.81
N LEU A 283 -1.37 14.64 5.63
CA LEU A 283 -1.00 14.02 4.34
C LEU A 283 -1.99 12.95 3.89
N ALA A 284 -2.58 12.21 4.83
CA ALA A 284 -3.61 11.22 4.56
C ALA A 284 -4.79 11.78 3.76
N VAL A 285 -5.18 13.04 4.02
CA VAL A 285 -6.37 13.66 3.42
C VAL A 285 -6.03 14.71 2.37
N TYR A 286 -4.84 15.31 2.44
CA TYR A 286 -4.36 16.26 1.44
C TYR A 286 -3.95 15.58 0.12
N LYS A 287 -3.73 14.26 0.15
CA LYS A 287 -3.48 13.42 -1.02
C LYS A 287 -4.58 12.37 -1.20
N PRO A 288 -5.78 12.76 -1.68
CA PRO A 288 -6.87 11.81 -1.89
C PRO A 288 -6.41 10.63 -2.77
N SER A 289 -6.75 9.42 -2.35
CA SER A 289 -6.44 8.20 -3.11
C SER A 289 -7.21 8.21 -4.42
N ARG A 290 -6.58 7.83 -5.53
CA ARG A 290 -7.30 7.61 -6.81
C ARG A 290 -8.32 6.46 -6.73
N PHE A 291 -8.13 5.55 -5.79
CA PHE A 291 -8.97 4.36 -5.65
C PHE A 291 -10.16 4.61 -4.71
N PHE A 292 -9.93 5.30 -3.57
CA PHE A 292 -10.95 5.54 -2.55
C PHE A 292 -11.52 6.97 -2.58
N GLY A 293 -10.76 7.94 -3.08
CA GLY A 293 -11.19 9.33 -3.17
C GLY A 293 -12.03 9.57 -4.41
N SER A 294 -12.98 10.51 -4.29
CA SER A 294 -13.77 10.94 -5.43
C SER A 294 -12.91 11.64 -6.49
N VAL A 295 -13.22 11.37 -7.76
CA VAL A 295 -12.54 11.94 -8.93
C VAL A 295 -12.56 13.46 -8.95
N TYR A 296 -13.55 14.10 -8.31
CA TYR A 296 -13.67 15.56 -8.28
C TYR A 296 -12.49 16.26 -7.59
N PHE A 297 -11.81 15.61 -6.65
CA PHE A 297 -10.55 16.14 -6.09
C PHE A 297 -9.40 16.14 -7.12
N SER A 298 -9.35 15.12 -7.98
CA SER A 298 -8.35 15.05 -9.06
C SER A 298 -8.64 16.11 -10.14
N ILE A 299 -9.91 16.24 -10.55
CA ILE A 299 -10.36 17.28 -11.47
C ILE A 299 -10.00 18.67 -10.92
N ALA A 300 -10.27 18.94 -9.64
CA ALA A 300 -9.92 20.21 -8.98
C ALA A 300 -8.41 20.48 -9.02
N LYS A 301 -7.59 19.47 -8.69
CA LYS A 301 -6.13 19.59 -8.74
C LYS A 301 -5.64 19.92 -10.15
N ASP A 302 -6.12 19.22 -11.18
CA ASP A 302 -5.66 19.44 -12.55
C ASP A 302 -6.09 20.83 -13.08
N ILE A 303 -7.27 21.32 -12.68
CA ILE A 303 -7.72 22.71 -12.95
C ILE A 303 -6.79 23.73 -12.28
N ILE A 304 -6.40 23.50 -11.02
CA ILE A 304 -5.51 24.40 -10.27
C ILE A 304 -4.09 24.39 -10.88
N ASP A 305 -3.57 23.22 -11.22
CA ASP A 305 -2.27 23.07 -11.88
C ASP A 305 -2.27 23.81 -13.23
N HIS A 306 -3.35 23.71 -14.00
CA HIS A 306 -3.53 24.49 -15.22
C HIS A 306 -3.50 25.99 -14.96
N ALA A 307 -4.25 26.49 -13.97
CA ALA A 307 -4.25 27.92 -13.62
C ALA A 307 -2.85 28.42 -13.18
N ASN A 308 -2.12 27.61 -12.41
CA ASN A 308 -0.75 27.93 -12.00
C ASN A 308 0.20 27.95 -13.20
N GLN A 309 0.09 26.99 -14.13
CA GLN A 309 0.85 26.98 -15.38
C GLN A 309 0.56 28.22 -16.22
N MET A 310 -0.70 28.66 -16.30
CA MET A 310 -1.05 29.90 -16.99
C MET A 310 -0.34 31.12 -16.39
N LYS A 311 -0.17 31.18 -15.06
CA LYS A 311 0.58 32.26 -14.39
C LYS A 311 2.07 32.24 -14.70
N THR A 312 2.66 31.06 -14.90
CA THR A 312 4.10 30.91 -15.14
C THR A 312 4.49 30.99 -16.62
N SER A 313 3.63 30.47 -17.51
CA SER A 313 3.92 30.32 -18.93
C SER A 313 3.50 31.53 -19.76
N PHE A 314 2.55 32.34 -19.29
CA PHE A 314 2.11 33.55 -19.99
C PHE A 314 2.62 34.78 -19.23
N GLY A 315 3.62 35.46 -19.79
CA GLY A 315 3.85 36.85 -19.45
C GLY A 315 2.55 37.64 -19.66
N LYS A 316 2.30 38.67 -18.86
CA LYS A 316 1.02 39.43 -18.81
C LYS A 316 0.47 39.90 -20.17
N ASP A 317 1.25 39.85 -21.25
CA ASP A 317 0.92 40.36 -22.59
C ASP A 317 1.29 39.42 -23.75
N ASP A 318 1.24 38.07 -23.63
CA ASP A 318 1.44 37.17 -24.79
C ASP A 318 0.13 36.94 -25.58
N PRO A 319 -0.01 37.47 -26.81
CA PRO A 319 -1.17 37.24 -27.67
C PRO A 319 -1.31 35.79 -28.16
N ASN A 320 -0.29 34.93 -28.03
CA ASN A 320 -0.38 33.49 -28.29
C ASN A 320 -0.91 32.66 -27.10
N SER A 321 -1.18 33.29 -25.95
CA SER A 321 -1.87 32.64 -24.82
C SER A 321 -3.25 32.08 -25.17
N LYS A 322 -3.83 32.54 -26.28
CA LYS A 322 -5.10 32.07 -26.83
C LYS A 322 -4.90 31.15 -28.03
N LYS A 323 -4.59 29.89 -27.75
CA LYS A 323 -5.16 28.72 -28.46
C LYS A 323 -4.84 27.40 -27.76
N LEU A 324 -4.89 27.38 -26.42
CA LEU A 324 -5.16 26.10 -25.76
C LEU A 324 -6.51 25.62 -26.27
N ASN A 325 -6.51 24.47 -26.92
CA ASN A 325 -7.72 23.81 -27.35
C ASN A 325 -8.46 23.39 -26.06
N ILE A 326 -9.36 24.24 -25.57
CA ILE A 326 -10.12 24.02 -24.34
C ILE A 326 -10.85 22.67 -24.40
N ASP A 327 -11.31 22.24 -25.58
CA ASP A 327 -11.92 20.92 -25.73
C ASP A 327 -10.92 19.79 -25.48
N SER A 328 -9.69 19.92 -25.96
CA SER A 328 -8.61 18.97 -25.66
C SER A 328 -8.27 18.94 -24.17
N LEU A 329 -8.19 20.11 -23.53
CA LEU A 329 -7.89 20.21 -22.11
C LEU A 329 -9.01 19.63 -21.24
N VAL A 330 -10.27 19.89 -21.59
CA VAL A 330 -11.43 19.27 -20.90
C VAL A 330 -11.40 17.75 -21.08
N ASN A 331 -10.99 17.24 -22.24
CA ASN A 331 -10.85 15.79 -22.44
C ASN A 331 -9.71 15.16 -21.62
N GLU A 332 -8.67 15.92 -21.30
CA GLU A 332 -7.58 15.49 -20.44
C GLU A 332 -7.98 15.50 -18.95
N ILE A 333 -8.63 16.57 -18.50
CA ILE A 333 -9.00 16.78 -17.09
C ILE A 333 -10.26 16.00 -16.68
N TYR A 334 -11.26 15.94 -17.57
CA TYR A 334 -12.58 15.42 -17.24
C TYR A 334 -12.82 14.04 -17.89
N PRO A 335 -12.95 12.97 -17.09
CA PRO A 335 -13.19 11.62 -17.59
C PRO A 335 -14.35 11.56 -18.59
N ALA A 336 -14.23 10.71 -19.61
CA ALA A 336 -15.29 10.56 -20.62
C ALA A 336 -16.61 10.10 -19.99
N GLU A 337 -16.53 9.23 -18.99
CA GLU A 337 -17.66 8.72 -18.21
C GLU A 337 -17.35 8.86 -16.72
N ILE A 338 -18.36 9.28 -15.96
CA ILE A 338 -18.33 9.34 -14.50
C ILE A 338 -19.54 8.58 -13.98
N ASP A 339 -19.30 7.56 -13.18
CA ASP A 339 -20.34 6.85 -12.45
C ASP A 339 -20.72 7.65 -11.21
N SER A 340 -21.73 8.50 -11.33
CA SER A 340 -22.12 9.43 -10.27
C SER A 340 -22.49 8.71 -8.97
N VAL A 341 -23.05 7.50 -9.04
CA VAL A 341 -23.42 6.70 -7.86
C VAL A 341 -22.17 6.26 -7.10
N LEU A 342 -21.16 5.73 -7.80
CA LEU A 342 -19.89 5.35 -7.17
C LEU A 342 -19.11 6.56 -6.68
N GLU A 343 -19.12 7.68 -7.42
CA GLU A 343 -18.40 8.88 -7.01
C GLU A 343 -19.03 9.58 -5.80
N GLU A 344 -20.35 9.52 -5.64
CA GLU A 344 -21.05 9.96 -4.43
C GLU A 344 -20.68 9.07 -3.22
N ALA A 345 -20.69 7.74 -3.40
CA ALA A 345 -20.29 6.81 -2.35
C ALA A 345 -18.82 7.01 -1.90
N LYS A 346 -17.90 7.17 -2.86
CA LYS A 346 -16.50 7.52 -2.55
C LYS A 346 -16.38 8.86 -1.85
N LEU A 347 -17.15 9.85 -2.30
CA LEU A 347 -17.13 11.18 -1.68
C LEU A 347 -17.61 11.10 -0.23
N GLN A 348 -18.69 10.39 0.06
CA GLN A 348 -19.17 10.16 1.43
C GLN A 348 -18.03 9.64 2.33
N VAL A 349 -17.38 8.55 1.93
CA VAL A 349 -16.25 7.98 2.68
C VAL A 349 -15.09 8.96 2.82
N GLN A 350 -14.76 9.68 1.74
CA GLN A 350 -13.65 10.63 1.72
C GLN A 350 -13.90 11.83 2.64
N LEU A 351 -15.15 12.33 2.74
CA LEU A 351 -15.49 13.46 3.60
C LEU A 351 -15.43 13.08 5.08
N ASP A 352 -15.95 11.91 5.45
CA ASP A 352 -15.81 11.41 6.83
C ASP A 352 -14.33 11.10 7.14
N TYR A 353 -13.56 10.62 6.16
CA TYR A 353 -12.12 10.41 6.29
C TYR A 353 -11.33 11.72 6.50
N ILE A 354 -11.74 12.80 5.85
CA ILE A 354 -11.23 14.17 6.11
C ILE A 354 -11.53 14.55 7.56
N ARG A 355 -12.77 14.36 8.01
CA ARG A 355 -13.22 14.71 9.36
C ARG A 355 -12.47 13.96 10.46
N ILE A 356 -12.26 12.65 10.34
CA ILE A 356 -11.58 11.86 11.39
C ILE A 356 -10.08 12.18 11.52
N ASN A 357 -9.44 12.69 10.46
CA ASN A 357 -8.01 13.00 10.46
C ASN A 357 -7.70 14.47 10.81
N LEU A 358 -8.55 15.41 10.42
CA LEU A 358 -8.37 16.83 10.74
C LEU A 358 -9.13 17.26 12.02
N GLY A 359 -10.21 16.55 12.36
CA GLY A 359 -11.10 16.87 13.46
C GLY A 359 -12.19 17.89 13.08
N ASN A 360 -13.28 17.90 13.86
CA ASN A 360 -14.45 18.76 13.60
C ASN A 360 -14.15 20.27 13.68
N GLU A 361 -13.11 20.64 14.44
CA GLU A 361 -12.78 22.05 14.66
C GLU A 361 -11.92 22.67 13.56
N ASP A 362 -11.38 21.85 12.66
CA ASP A 362 -10.54 22.30 11.55
C ASP A 362 -11.32 23.20 10.58
N ASN A 363 -10.68 24.26 10.09
CA ASN A 363 -11.32 25.24 9.23
C ASN A 363 -11.74 24.66 7.88
N LEU A 364 -10.97 23.73 7.32
CA LEU A 364 -11.31 23.05 6.07
C LEU A 364 -12.54 22.16 6.28
N VAL A 365 -12.58 21.43 7.40
CA VAL A 365 -13.73 20.59 7.78
C VAL A 365 -14.99 21.44 7.95
N LYS A 366 -14.93 22.52 8.71
CA LYS A 366 -16.08 23.42 8.91
C LYS A 366 -16.56 24.05 7.61
N LYS A 367 -15.64 24.46 6.73
CA LYS A 367 -15.99 25.09 5.45
C LYS A 367 -16.57 24.10 4.45
N LEU A 368 -16.04 22.87 4.41
CA LEU A 368 -16.44 21.84 3.46
C LEU A 368 -17.72 21.11 3.91
N LEU A 369 -17.82 20.78 5.20
CA LEU A 369 -18.86 19.89 5.74
C LEU A 369 -19.83 20.59 6.68
N GLY A 370 -19.39 21.63 7.39
CA GLY A 370 -20.12 22.14 8.57
C GLY A 370 -20.40 21.01 9.55
N ASP A 371 -21.67 20.88 9.95
CA ASP A 371 -22.15 19.82 10.85
C ASP A 371 -22.62 18.55 10.11
N LEU A 372 -22.62 18.54 8.77
CA LEU A 372 -23.10 17.40 7.98
C LEU A 372 -22.10 16.25 7.98
N SER A 373 -22.60 15.02 7.85
CA SER A 373 -21.77 13.80 7.72
C SER A 373 -22.41 12.81 6.76
N GLY A 374 -21.67 11.77 6.37
CA GLY A 374 -22.20 10.70 5.54
C GLY A 374 -22.76 11.19 4.20
N ARG A 375 -23.89 10.62 3.78
CA ARG A 375 -24.56 10.93 2.50
C ARG A 375 -24.98 12.39 2.39
N GLU A 376 -25.53 12.97 3.47
CA GLU A 376 -25.99 14.36 3.48
C GLU A 376 -24.85 15.35 3.19
N ALA A 377 -23.66 15.10 3.73
CA ALA A 377 -22.48 15.91 3.43
C ALA A 377 -22.05 15.78 1.96
N ALA A 378 -22.07 14.56 1.42
CA ALA A 378 -21.71 14.31 0.02
C ALA A 378 -22.68 15.02 -0.95
N GLU A 379 -23.99 14.89 -0.71
CA GLU A 379 -25.03 15.54 -1.51
C GLU A 379 -24.87 17.07 -1.49
N GLU A 380 -24.63 17.67 -0.32
CA GLU A 380 -24.45 19.12 -0.19
C GLU A 380 -23.19 19.62 -0.92
N VAL A 381 -22.07 18.88 -0.82
CA VAL A 381 -20.82 19.23 -1.51
C VAL A 381 -21.00 19.11 -3.03
N LEU A 382 -21.64 18.05 -3.52
CA LEU A 382 -21.92 17.85 -4.95
C LEU A 382 -22.87 18.92 -5.50
N ALA A 383 -23.91 19.28 -4.76
CA ALA A 383 -24.88 20.30 -5.15
C ALA A 383 -24.22 21.68 -5.33
N LYS A 384 -23.21 22.00 -4.52
CA LYS A 384 -22.44 23.26 -4.59
C LYS A 384 -21.35 23.25 -5.65
N SER A 385 -20.94 22.07 -6.15
CA SER A 385 -19.81 21.96 -7.04
C SER A 385 -20.16 22.22 -8.50
N PHE A 386 -19.27 22.92 -9.20
CA PHE A 386 -19.28 23.06 -10.65
C PHE A 386 -18.62 21.85 -11.33
N LEU A 387 -17.76 21.11 -10.60
CA LEU A 387 -16.98 20.00 -11.12
C LEU A 387 -17.80 18.75 -11.41
N VAL A 388 -19.05 18.68 -10.93
CA VAL A 388 -19.99 17.60 -11.29
C VAL A 388 -20.52 17.72 -12.72
N ASN A 389 -20.19 18.79 -13.44
CA ASN A 389 -20.68 19.03 -14.79
C ASN A 389 -19.56 19.41 -15.76
N ARG A 390 -19.32 18.55 -16.76
CA ARG A 390 -18.32 18.74 -17.82
C ARG A 390 -18.38 20.12 -18.49
N GLN A 391 -19.58 20.61 -18.78
CA GLN A 391 -19.74 21.90 -19.46
C GLN A 391 -19.41 23.08 -18.53
N LYS A 392 -19.73 22.98 -17.24
CA LYS A 392 -19.31 23.99 -16.24
C LYS A 392 -17.79 23.96 -16.04
N VAL A 393 -17.16 22.78 -16.05
CA VAL A 393 -15.69 22.65 -16.05
C VAL A 393 -15.09 23.33 -17.27
N LYS A 394 -15.65 23.09 -18.46
CA LYS A 394 -15.24 23.79 -19.69
C LYS A 394 -15.35 25.31 -19.57
N GLN A 395 -16.42 25.83 -18.98
CA GLN A 395 -16.60 27.26 -18.74
C GLN A 395 -15.58 27.81 -17.72
N LEU A 396 -15.28 27.03 -16.68
CA LEU A 396 -14.30 27.42 -15.66
C LEU A 396 -12.89 27.52 -16.23
N LEU A 397 -12.48 26.56 -17.06
CA LEU A 397 -11.17 26.54 -17.74
C LEU A 397 -10.99 27.70 -18.75
N GLN A 398 -12.04 28.42 -19.11
CA GLN A 398 -11.97 29.61 -19.95
C GLN A 398 -11.74 30.90 -19.16
N LYS A 399 -11.81 30.86 -17.83
CA LYS A 399 -11.62 32.02 -16.97
C LYS A 399 -10.14 32.36 -16.78
N SER A 400 -9.87 33.54 -16.22
CA SER A 400 -8.50 33.91 -15.86
C SER A 400 -7.97 33.03 -14.72
N PRO A 401 -6.64 32.89 -14.57
CA PRO A 401 -6.04 32.10 -13.49
C PRO A 401 -6.51 32.53 -12.10
N ASP A 402 -6.68 33.84 -11.87
CA ASP A 402 -7.15 34.35 -10.58
C ASP A 402 -8.63 34.01 -10.32
N GLU A 403 -9.47 33.98 -11.34
CA GLU A 403 -10.86 33.54 -11.21
C GLU A 403 -10.99 32.03 -10.96
N ILE A 404 -10.08 31.22 -11.51
CA ILE A 404 -10.03 29.78 -11.26
C ILE A 404 -9.58 29.50 -9.82
N LEU A 405 -8.46 30.11 -9.41
CA LEU A 405 -7.86 29.87 -8.09
C LEU A 405 -8.69 30.43 -6.92
N ASN A 406 -9.50 31.46 -7.17
CA ASN A 406 -10.44 32.01 -6.18
C ASN A 406 -11.87 31.46 -6.34
N SER A 407 -12.05 30.32 -7.02
CA SER A 407 -13.38 29.71 -7.16
C SER A 407 -13.94 29.26 -5.82
N ASP A 408 -15.22 29.53 -5.59
CA ASP A 408 -15.96 29.04 -4.41
C ASP A 408 -16.34 27.55 -4.51
N ASP A 409 -15.89 26.83 -5.56
CA ASP A 409 -16.12 25.39 -5.67
C ASP A 409 -15.47 24.65 -4.49
N PRO A 410 -16.21 23.77 -3.78
CA PRO A 410 -15.71 23.14 -2.56
C PRO A 410 -14.45 22.29 -2.77
N PHE A 411 -14.30 21.63 -3.92
CA PHE A 411 -13.11 20.82 -4.22
C PHE A 411 -11.91 21.71 -4.55
N ILE A 412 -12.12 22.77 -5.33
CA ILE A 412 -11.06 23.75 -5.64
C ILE A 412 -10.60 24.44 -4.37
N TYR A 413 -11.54 24.87 -3.51
CA TYR A 413 -11.22 25.46 -2.22
C TYR A 413 -10.36 24.51 -1.38
N PHE A 414 -10.80 23.26 -1.20
CA PHE A 414 -10.04 22.29 -0.40
C PHE A 414 -8.62 22.10 -0.96
N VAL A 415 -8.49 21.76 -2.24
CA VAL A 415 -7.17 21.49 -2.85
C VAL A 415 -6.25 22.71 -2.82
N SER A 416 -6.79 23.91 -3.09
CA SER A 416 -5.99 25.15 -3.08
C SER A 416 -5.43 25.47 -1.70
N ASN A 417 -6.16 25.14 -0.63
CA ASN A 417 -5.73 25.40 0.75
C ASN A 417 -4.82 24.30 1.31
N THR A 418 -4.70 23.14 0.66
CA THR A 418 -3.87 22.02 1.13
C THR A 418 -2.61 21.81 0.30
N MET A 419 -2.64 22.09 -1.00
CA MET A 419 -1.56 21.70 -1.93
C MET A 419 -0.19 22.29 -1.60
N ASN A 420 -0.14 23.51 -1.07
CA ASN A 420 1.12 24.20 -0.76
C ASN A 420 1.82 23.61 0.48
N GLU A 421 1.09 22.94 1.36
CA GLU A 421 1.68 22.26 2.52
C GLU A 421 2.25 20.87 2.16
N ILE A 422 1.76 20.25 1.08
CA ILE A 422 2.04 18.85 0.76
C ILE A 422 3.53 18.57 0.65
N ASP A 423 4.28 19.37 -0.10
CA ASP A 423 5.70 19.11 -0.35
C ASP A 423 6.54 19.24 0.93
N ALA A 424 6.27 20.29 1.72
CA ALA A 424 6.95 20.52 3.00
C ALA A 424 6.64 19.40 4.01
N LEU A 425 5.36 19.01 4.14
CA LEU A 425 4.95 17.90 5.02
C LEU A 425 5.52 16.57 4.55
N SER A 426 5.52 16.31 3.24
CA SER A 426 6.07 15.07 2.67
C SER A 426 7.57 14.97 2.91
N LYS A 427 8.29 16.08 2.71
CA LYS A 427 9.72 16.17 3.00
C LYS A 427 9.99 15.87 4.47
N ARG A 428 9.27 16.52 5.39
CA ARG A 428 9.45 16.29 6.83
C ARG A 428 9.10 14.86 7.25
N SER A 429 8.01 14.31 6.71
CA SER A 429 7.61 12.91 6.93
C SER A 429 8.71 11.93 6.48
N ASN A 430 9.34 12.19 5.33
CA ASN A 430 10.44 11.36 4.83
C ASN A 430 11.70 11.48 5.70
N GLU A 431 12.08 12.69 6.13
CA GLU A 431 13.21 12.89 7.05
C GLU A 431 13.01 12.09 8.35
N ILE A 432 11.81 12.18 8.96
CA ILE A 432 11.46 11.43 10.17
C ILE A 432 11.58 9.91 9.93
N LYS A 433 11.04 9.43 8.81
CA LYS A 433 11.08 8.00 8.44
C LYS A 433 12.50 7.50 8.18
N ASN A 434 13.36 8.31 7.56
CA ASN A 434 14.76 7.96 7.33
C ASN A 434 15.54 7.85 8.65
N THR A 435 15.36 8.81 9.56
CA THR A 435 15.94 8.73 10.91
C THR A 435 15.43 7.50 11.67
N GLU A 436 14.13 7.23 11.57
CA GLU A 436 13.55 6.05 12.21
C GLU A 436 14.09 4.74 11.62
N ASP A 437 14.30 4.64 10.31
CA ASP A 437 14.89 3.47 9.67
C ASP A 437 16.30 3.15 10.21
N VAL A 438 17.10 4.17 10.52
CA VAL A 438 18.40 3.99 11.20
C VAL A 438 18.21 3.42 12.60
N LEU A 439 17.26 3.94 13.37
CA LEU A 439 16.93 3.44 14.71
C LEU A 439 16.37 2.01 14.68
N ILE A 440 15.55 1.67 13.68
CA ILE A 440 15.04 0.31 13.47
C ILE A 440 16.20 -0.64 13.16
N ASN A 441 17.18 -0.21 12.36
CA ASN A 441 18.38 -1.02 12.11
C ASN A 441 19.19 -1.25 13.38
N MET A 442 19.33 -0.23 14.24
CA MET A 442 19.96 -0.38 15.55
C MET A 442 19.14 -1.31 16.45
N TYR A 443 17.81 -1.26 16.39
CA TYR A 443 16.94 -2.13 17.18
C TYR A 443 17.06 -3.59 16.76
N GLY A 444 17.16 -3.85 15.46
CA GLY A 444 17.44 -5.19 14.94
C GLY A 444 18.77 -5.74 15.41
N LYS A 445 19.83 -4.91 15.40
CA LYS A 445 21.16 -5.28 15.90
C LYS A 445 21.15 -5.64 17.38
N VAL A 446 20.57 -4.80 18.24
CA VAL A 446 20.54 -5.09 19.69
C VAL A 446 19.74 -6.36 20.00
N LEU A 447 18.64 -6.60 19.28
CA LEU A 447 17.87 -7.84 19.43
C LEU A 447 18.67 -9.08 19.03
N PHE A 448 19.47 -8.98 17.96
CA PHE A 448 20.32 -10.06 17.47
C PHE A 448 21.60 -10.27 18.32
N GLU A 449 22.06 -9.24 19.03
CA GLU A 449 23.15 -9.34 20.00
C GLU A 449 22.69 -10.04 21.29
N ILE A 450 21.44 -9.83 21.69
CA ILE A 450 20.85 -10.38 22.93
C ILE A 450 20.34 -11.82 22.74
N TYR A 451 19.67 -12.11 21.62
CA TYR A 451 19.04 -13.40 21.31
C TYR A 451 19.73 -14.09 20.15
#